data_AF-A0A7C6YYZ1-F1
#
_entry.id   AF-A0A7C6YYZ1-F1
#
_cell.length_a   1.000
_cell.length_b   1.000
_cell.length_c   1.000
_cell.angle_alpha   90.00
_cell.angle_beta   90.00
_cell.angle_gamma   90.00
#
_symmetry.space_group_name_H-M   'P 1'
#
loop_
_entity.id
_entity.type
_entity.pdbx_description
1 polymer ?
#
loop_
_entity_poly.entity_id
_entity_poly.type
_entity_poly.pdbx_seq_one_letter_code
_entity_poly.pdbx_strand_id
1 'polypeptide(L)' 'MLVLTRKKDQSIVIGDNIEITILEIQGDQVRIGVD' A
#
# COMPACT_ATOMS: atom_id res chain seq x y z
N MET A 1 10.08 5.86 -12.93
CA MET A 1 9.98 5.54 -11.50
C MET A 1 8.90 6.43 -10.90
N LEU A 2 7.80 5.84 -10.41
CA LEU A 2 6.72 6.57 -9.75
C LEU A 2 6.84 6.33 -8.25
N VAL A 3 6.94 7.39 -7.45
CA VAL A 3 7.10 7.31 -5.99
C VAL A 3 5.88 7.92 -5.35
N LEU A 4 5.20 7.15 -4.50
CA LEU A 4 3.99 7.56 -3.80
C LEU A 4 4.16 7.30 -2.31
N THR A 5 4.06 8.34 -1.49
CA THR A 5 4.03 8.20 -0.03
C THR A 5 2.62 7.87 0.41
N ARG A 6 2.46 6.80 1.20
CA ARG A 6 1.19 6.36 1.80
C ARG A 6 1.34 6.25 3.32
N LYS A 7 0.25 6.52 4.03
CA LYS A 7 0.10 6.25 5.48
C LYS A 7 -0.63 4.92 5.68
N LYS A 8 -0.66 4.44 6.94
CA LYS A 8 -1.51 3.32 7.35
C LYS A 8 -2.95 3.54 6.87
N ASP A 9 -3.60 2.47 6.42
CA ASP A 9 -4.97 2.41 5.90
C ASP A 9 -5.19 3.17 4.57
N GLN A 10 -4.12 3.62 3.91
CA GLN A 10 -4.20 4.17 2.55
C GLN A 10 -3.91 3.09 1.50
N SER A 11 -4.61 3.18 0.38
CA SER A 11 -4.42 2.29 -0.76
C SER A 11 -3.86 3.01 -2.01
N ILE A 12 -3.34 2.19 -2.92
CA ILE A 12 -2.85 2.53 -4.25
C ILE A 12 -3.56 1.60 -5.22
N VAL A 13 -4.24 2.17 -6.21
CA VAL A 13 -4.88 1.39 -7.28
C VAL A 13 -3.95 1.40 -8.50
N ILE A 14 -3.67 0.22 -9.05
CA ILE A 14 -2.85 0.03 -10.26
C ILE A 14 -3.72 -0.60 -11.35
N GLY A 15 -4.05 0.20 -12.36
CA GLY A 15 -5.00 -0.23 -13.40
C GLY A 15 -6.41 -0.37 -12.81
N ASP A 16 -7.12 -1.42 -13.21
CA ASP A 16 -8.52 -1.64 -12.83
C ASP A 16 -8.73 -2.80 -11.85
N ASN A 17 -7.69 -3.63 -11.63
CA ASN A 17 -7.82 -4.93 -10.96
C ASN A 17 -6.80 -5.14 -9.82
N ILE A 18 -5.98 -4.15 -9.48
CA ILE A 18 -4.97 -4.31 -8.42
C ILE A 18 -5.13 -3.17 -7.43
N GLU A 19 -5.46 -3.51 -6.18
CA GLU A 19 -5.46 -2.60 -5.06
C GLU A 19 -4.39 -3.01 -4.04
N ILE A 20 -3.49 -2.09 -3.74
CA ILE A 20 -2.42 -2.27 -2.75
C ILE A 20 -2.76 -1.42 -1.53
N THR A 21 -2.98 -2.03 -0.37
CA THR A 21 -3.34 -1.33 0.86
C THR A 21 -2.26 -1.49 1.93
N ILE A 22 -1.86 -0.39 2.57
CA ILE A 22 -0.97 -0.45 3.73
C ILE A 22 -1.78 -0.80 4.97
N LEU A 23 -1.71 -2.05 5.42
CA LEU A 23 -2.47 -2.55 6.57
C LEU A 23 -1.84 -2.14 7.90
N GLU A 24 -0.52 -2.24 8.00
CA GLU A 24 0.19 -1.96 9.24
C GLU A 24 1.64 -1.57 8.99
N ILE A 25 2.19 -0.72 9.87
CA ILE A 25 3.60 -0.33 9.86
C ILE A 25 4.14 -0.62 11.27
N GLN A 26 5.07 -1.58 11.37
CA GLN A 26 5.74 -1.97 12.61
C GLN A 26 7.25 -1.79 12.46
N GLY A 27 7.75 -0.63 12.87
CA GLY A 27 9.16 -0.25 12.65
C GLY A 27 9.49 -0.25 11.16
N ASP A 28 10.41 -1.13 10.76
CA ASP A 28 10.83 -1.29 9.37
C ASP A 28 9.98 -2.31 8.59
N GLN A 29 9.09 -3.04 9.28
CA GLN A 29 8.17 -3.99 8.64
C GLN A 29 6.87 -3.31 8.25
N VAL A 30 6.42 -3.56 7.02
CA VAL A 30 5.14 -3.06 6.51
C VAL A 30 4.31 -4.26 6.08
N ARG A 31 3.08 -4.36 6.61
CA ARG A 31 2.08 -5.29 6.11
C ARG A 31 1.31 -4.65 4.97
N ILE A 32 1.31 -5.33 3.84
CA ILE A 32 0.68 -4.88 2.61
C ILE A 32 -0.40 -5.90 2.25
N GLY A 33 -1.63 -5.43 2.06
CA GLY A 33 -2.71 -6.18 1.42
C GLY A 33 -2.65 -5.96 -0.08
N VAL A 34 -2.89 -7.01 -0.86
CA VAL A 34 -2.96 -6.96 -2.32
C VAL A 34 -4.22 -7.69 -2.73
N ASP A 35 -5.12 -6.98 -3.39
CA ASP A 35 -6.40 -7.46 -3.91
C ASP A 35 -6.44 -7.31 -5.44
#